data_AF-A0A1Q8QIN6-F1
#
_entry.id   AF-A0A1Q8QIN6-F1
#
_cell.length_a   1.000
_cell.length_b   1.000
_cell.length_c   1.000
_cell.angle_alpha   90.00
_cell.angle_beta   90.00
_cell.angle_gamma   90.00
#
_symmetry.space_group_name_H-M   'P 1'
#
loop_
_entity.id
_entity.type
_entity.pdbx_description
1 polymer ?
#
loop_
_entity_poly.entity_id
_entity_poly.type
_entity_poly.pdbx_seq_one_letter_code
_entity_poly.pdbx_strand_id
1 'polypeptide(L)'
;MSSTPGTHIHSLLLNHFQHGAGAAGYLREMIPGLYRYLKEFFDSRSDIKRLQHAEFLSEHILSLTDFADMIPLRSTVATLEIKHLIRYKKQTDHTAHTVYLFLLGIWAYDHISGIREAIDKSIDSSKPLKLFIFQWTFASLLHDVGYLYYDFEKGDNLSSWQLFDEMLSFDYFQRFSEELSEECKMELRQLWQEFSERYKLPSHAEQTSSGQLIESLDHIPWLAELLQSYKSGLETMNSTHSIGPGLHSFAYQMSSTGYDDEHPVVDHGIASSLILLKYTSIWYWLSKHAAERYPSLNEELNARFHYYPHTLEKHVISACKAVAYHNMPKVMFNLEQEPLLYLSVLCDELQIWDRFHSGTELIDNWKTINQCMAENIEAELIISETKAPMLHLMASQPHYDKLLGNLKKRVAQWDRYVQLTEIE
;
A
#
# COMPACT_ATOMS: atom_id res chain seq x y z
N MET A 1 -10.78 -31.62 25.07
CA MET A 1 -10.27 -30.28 25.43
C MET A 1 -11.38 -29.31 25.06
N SER A 2 -11.94 -28.54 26.00
CA SER A 2 -12.90 -27.50 25.65
C SER A 2 -12.13 -26.43 24.87
N SER A 3 -12.39 -26.29 23.57
CA SER A 3 -11.87 -25.15 22.81
C SER A 3 -12.41 -23.88 23.49
N THR A 4 -11.51 -22.98 23.85
CA THR A 4 -11.90 -21.63 24.23
C THR A 4 -12.71 -21.06 23.05
N PRO A 5 -13.87 -20.42 23.27
CA PRO A 5 -14.60 -19.77 22.18
C PRO A 5 -13.65 -18.86 21.40
N GLY A 6 -13.67 -18.95 20.07
CA GLY A 6 -12.80 -18.13 19.22
C GLY A 6 -13.06 -16.65 19.47
N THR A 7 -12.01 -15.84 19.50
CA THR A 7 -12.15 -14.38 19.56
C THR A 7 -12.42 -13.82 18.18
N HIS A 8 -13.29 -12.82 18.04
CA HIS A 8 -13.48 -12.14 16.75
C HIS A 8 -12.17 -11.52 16.24
N ILE A 9 -11.98 -11.43 14.92
CA ILE A 9 -10.74 -10.92 14.31
C ILE A 9 -10.32 -9.53 14.83
N HIS A 10 -11.28 -8.63 15.07
CA HIS A 10 -11.00 -7.34 15.72
C HIS A 10 -10.40 -7.47 17.11
N SER A 11 -10.89 -8.41 17.91
CA SER A 11 -10.37 -8.64 19.26
C SER A 11 -8.95 -9.21 19.21
N LEU A 12 -8.67 -10.12 18.28
CA LEU A 12 -7.33 -10.65 18.04
C LEU A 12 -6.34 -9.54 17.68
N LEU A 13 -6.68 -8.70 16.70
CA LEU A 13 -5.85 -7.59 16.26
C LEU A 13 -5.68 -6.53 17.37
N LEU A 14 -6.78 -6.13 18.03
CA LEU A 14 -6.73 -5.12 19.09
C LEU A 14 -5.86 -5.59 20.27
N ASN A 15 -6.00 -6.85 20.70
CA ASN A 15 -5.17 -7.45 21.74
C ASN A 15 -3.69 -7.49 21.33
N HIS A 16 -3.41 -7.80 20.07
CA HIS A 16 -2.04 -7.76 19.55
C HIS A 16 -1.43 -6.35 19.62
N PHE A 17 -2.14 -5.32 19.18
CA PHE A 17 -1.61 -3.96 19.26
C PHE A 17 -1.53 -3.43 20.70
N GLN A 18 -2.36 -3.94 21.61
CA GLN A 18 -2.30 -3.60 23.03
C GLN A 18 -1.11 -4.23 23.76
N HIS A 19 -0.81 -5.51 23.49
CA HIS A 19 0.09 -6.32 24.32
C HIS A 19 1.23 -7.00 23.56
N GLY A 20 1.17 -7.04 22.23
CA GLY A 20 2.17 -7.66 21.37
C GLY A 20 3.52 -6.97 21.42
N ALA A 21 4.55 -7.76 21.09
CA ALA A 21 5.92 -7.29 20.89
C ALA A 21 6.16 -6.98 19.39
N GLY A 22 7.41 -6.96 18.95
CA GLY A 22 7.74 -6.83 17.53
C GLY A 22 7.28 -5.51 16.92
N ALA A 23 6.74 -5.56 15.70
CA ALA A 23 6.31 -4.39 14.95
C ALA A 23 5.11 -3.69 15.63
N ALA A 24 4.15 -4.44 16.17
CA ALA A 24 3.05 -3.86 16.95
C ALA A 24 3.55 -3.17 18.23
N GLY A 25 4.53 -3.76 18.93
CA GLY A 25 5.18 -3.15 20.08
C GLY A 25 5.86 -1.83 19.74
N TYR A 26 6.64 -1.82 18.65
CA TYR A 26 7.28 -0.61 18.12
C TYR A 26 6.26 0.48 17.78
N LEU A 27 5.20 0.16 17.04
CA LEU A 27 4.17 1.14 16.66
C LEU A 27 3.46 1.72 17.90
N ARG A 28 3.16 0.89 18.91
CA ARG A 28 2.54 1.34 20.16
C ARG A 28 3.43 2.31 20.94
N GLU A 29 4.75 2.10 20.93
CA GLU A 29 5.72 3.00 21.57
C GLU A 29 5.84 4.33 20.81
N MET A 30 5.77 4.29 19.48
CA MET A 30 5.98 5.45 18.63
C MET A 30 4.71 6.31 18.41
N ILE A 31 3.52 5.75 18.58
CA ILE A 31 2.24 6.43 18.36
C ILE A 31 1.46 6.51 19.68
N PRO A 32 1.55 7.62 20.42
CA PRO A 32 0.84 7.79 21.69
C PRO A 32 -0.67 7.64 21.52
N GLY A 33 -1.27 6.71 22.27
CA GLY A 33 -2.71 6.45 22.21
C GLY A 33 -3.16 5.50 21.10
N LEU A 34 -2.23 4.84 20.38
CA LEU A 34 -2.56 3.92 19.27
C LEU A 34 -3.69 2.94 19.60
N TYR A 35 -3.66 2.30 20.76
CA TYR A 35 -4.71 1.37 21.20
C TYR A 35 -6.10 2.01 21.21
N ARG A 36 -6.22 3.25 21.71
CA ARG A 36 -7.49 3.97 21.76
C ARG A 36 -8.00 4.26 20.35
N TYR A 37 -7.12 4.73 19.46
CA TYR A 37 -7.48 5.02 18.07
C TYR A 37 -7.95 3.76 17.33
N LEU A 38 -7.26 2.63 17.52
CA LEU A 38 -7.66 1.35 16.94
C LEU A 38 -9.01 0.88 17.48
N LYS A 39 -9.24 1.03 18.78
CA LYS A 39 -10.53 0.70 19.38
C LYS A 39 -11.66 1.56 18.81
N GLU A 40 -11.45 2.88 18.68
CA GLU A 40 -12.41 3.80 18.08
C GLU A 40 -12.71 3.45 16.61
N PHE A 41 -11.68 3.06 15.84
CA PHE A 41 -11.83 2.57 14.47
C PHE A 41 -12.65 1.27 14.41
N PHE A 42 -12.30 0.24 15.20
CA PHE A 42 -13.03 -1.03 15.22
C PHE A 42 -14.45 -0.94 15.76
N ASP A 43 -14.74 0.02 16.64
CA ASP A 43 -16.09 0.28 17.17
C ASP A 43 -16.95 1.12 16.21
N SER A 44 -16.37 1.68 15.15
CA SER A 44 -17.11 2.52 14.21
C SER A 44 -18.04 1.70 13.34
N ARG A 45 -19.30 2.13 13.26
CA ARG A 45 -20.36 1.50 12.43
C ARG A 45 -20.94 2.43 11.37
N SER A 46 -20.59 3.72 11.42
CA SER A 46 -20.95 4.69 10.38
C SER A 46 -19.80 4.77 9.37
N ASP A 47 -20.13 4.73 8.08
CA ASP A 47 -19.13 4.82 7.00
C ASP A 47 -18.24 6.05 7.15
N ILE A 48 -18.84 7.23 7.32
CA ILE A 48 -18.09 8.49 7.47
C ILE A 48 -17.15 8.44 8.68
N LYS A 49 -17.66 8.03 9.87
CA LYS A 49 -16.82 7.98 11.08
C LYS A 49 -15.68 6.97 10.94
N ARG A 50 -15.96 5.83 10.31
CA ARG A 50 -14.98 4.78 10.08
C ARG A 50 -13.86 5.25 9.15
N LEU A 51 -14.21 5.94 8.05
CA LEU A 51 -13.24 6.57 7.15
C LEU A 51 -12.43 7.66 7.85
N GLN A 52 -13.06 8.49 8.69
CA GLN A 52 -12.37 9.51 9.49
C GLN A 52 -11.35 8.88 10.47
N HIS A 53 -11.73 7.82 11.18
CA HIS A 53 -10.81 7.13 12.09
C HIS A 53 -9.71 6.37 11.33
N ALA A 54 -10.01 5.82 10.16
CA ALA A 54 -9.02 5.18 9.29
C ALA A 54 -7.96 6.18 8.80
N GLU A 55 -8.39 7.36 8.34
CA GLU A 55 -7.47 8.43 7.93
C GLU A 55 -6.64 8.92 9.11
N PHE A 56 -7.27 9.20 10.26
CA PHE A 56 -6.56 9.63 11.45
C PHE A 56 -5.47 8.64 11.90
N LEU A 57 -5.76 7.33 11.87
CA LEU A 57 -4.77 6.29 12.13
C LEU A 57 -3.64 6.29 11.09
N SER A 58 -4.01 6.40 9.81
CA SER A 58 -3.06 6.40 8.69
C SER A 58 -2.11 7.59 8.76
N GLU A 59 -2.60 8.79 9.08
CA GLU A 59 -1.78 10.01 9.25
C GLU A 59 -0.68 9.80 10.29
N HIS A 60 -1.02 9.20 11.44
CA HIS A 60 -0.03 8.89 12.47
C HIS A 60 1.01 7.86 12.04
N ILE A 61 0.59 6.83 11.30
CA ILE A 61 1.50 5.79 10.80
C ILE A 61 2.41 6.36 9.70
N LEU A 62 1.85 7.10 8.75
CA LEU A 62 2.57 7.72 7.65
C LEU A 62 3.60 8.75 8.16
N SER A 63 3.24 9.53 9.17
CA SER A 63 4.16 10.47 9.82
C SER A 63 5.35 9.79 10.50
N LEU A 64 5.18 8.54 10.95
CA LEU A 64 6.26 7.75 11.54
C LEU A 64 7.23 7.19 10.47
N THR A 65 6.74 6.95 9.26
CA THR A 65 7.48 6.22 8.21
C THR A 65 7.92 7.08 7.03
N ASP A 66 7.98 8.41 7.20
CA ASP A 66 8.37 9.36 6.13
C ASP A 66 7.39 9.46 4.96
N PHE A 67 6.09 9.35 5.24
CA PHE A 67 5.06 9.45 4.20
C PHE A 67 3.96 10.44 4.57
N ALA A 68 4.24 11.38 5.48
CA ALA A 68 3.28 12.43 5.84
C ALA A 68 2.87 13.26 4.61
N ASP A 69 3.79 13.41 3.66
CA ASP A 69 3.58 14.03 2.36
C ASP A 69 2.63 13.27 1.43
N MET A 70 2.31 12.00 1.72
CA MET A 70 1.34 11.21 0.95
C MET A 70 -0.08 11.28 1.52
N ILE A 71 -0.27 11.89 2.69
CA ILE A 71 -1.59 12.02 3.34
C ILE A 71 -2.62 12.63 2.38
N PRO A 72 -2.34 13.72 1.63
CA PRO A 72 -3.34 14.32 0.75
C PRO A 72 -3.85 13.38 -0.36
N LEU A 73 -3.01 12.47 -0.88
CA LEU A 73 -3.44 11.49 -1.88
C LEU A 73 -4.47 10.52 -1.28
N ARG A 74 -4.18 10.00 -0.09
CA ARG A 74 -5.11 9.13 0.63
C ARG A 74 -6.41 9.83 0.98
N SER A 75 -6.34 11.04 1.51
CA SER A 75 -7.54 11.82 1.85
C SER A 75 -8.37 12.16 0.62
N THR A 76 -7.73 12.28 -0.55
CA THR A 76 -8.41 12.41 -1.83
C THR A 76 -9.13 11.12 -2.21
N VAL A 77 -8.52 9.94 -2.08
CA VAL A 77 -9.23 8.65 -2.26
C VAL A 77 -10.43 8.56 -1.34
N ALA A 78 -10.27 8.83 -0.04
CA ALA A 78 -11.36 8.83 0.92
C ALA A 78 -12.50 9.80 0.53
N THR A 79 -12.14 10.97 -0.01
CA THR A 79 -13.12 11.94 -0.52
C THR A 79 -13.85 11.42 -1.75
N LEU A 80 -13.15 10.78 -2.68
CA LEU A 80 -13.75 10.16 -3.86
C LEU A 80 -14.69 9.02 -3.48
N GLU A 81 -14.34 8.23 -2.47
CA GLU A 81 -15.19 7.18 -1.92
C GLU A 81 -16.49 7.73 -1.33
N ILE A 82 -16.40 8.74 -0.46
CA ILE A 82 -17.58 9.38 0.17
C ILE A 82 -18.49 10.01 -0.88
N LYS A 83 -17.91 10.55 -1.96
CA LYS A 83 -18.66 11.15 -3.07
C LYS A 83 -19.16 10.12 -4.09
N HIS A 84 -18.83 8.83 -3.94
CA HIS A 84 -19.13 7.77 -4.90
C HIS A 84 -18.62 8.09 -6.33
N LEU A 85 -17.43 8.68 -6.43
CA LEU A 85 -16.81 9.08 -7.70
C LEU A 85 -15.84 8.03 -8.27
N ILE A 86 -15.70 6.88 -7.62
CA ILE A 86 -14.95 5.71 -8.12
C ILE A 86 -15.98 4.76 -8.74
N ARG A 87 -16.05 4.64 -10.07
CA ARG A 87 -17.10 3.86 -10.77
C ARG A 87 -16.75 2.39 -10.93
N TYR A 88 -16.05 1.83 -9.95
CA TYR A 88 -15.80 0.39 -9.91
C TYR A 88 -17.07 -0.34 -9.44
N LYS A 89 -17.61 -1.25 -10.26
CA LYS A 89 -18.87 -1.95 -9.95
C LYS A 89 -18.87 -2.65 -8.59
N LYS A 90 -17.70 -3.19 -8.20
CA LYS A 90 -17.49 -3.90 -6.95
C LYS A 90 -16.79 -3.04 -5.89
N GLN A 91 -16.93 -1.72 -5.98
CA GLN A 91 -16.27 -0.80 -5.05
C GLN A 91 -16.64 -1.12 -3.61
N THR A 92 -15.60 -1.25 -2.81
CA THR A 92 -15.66 -1.29 -1.35
C THR A 92 -14.87 -0.09 -0.83
N ASP A 93 -14.89 0.15 0.46
CA ASP A 93 -14.14 1.23 1.08
C ASP A 93 -12.64 0.92 1.20
N HIS A 94 -11.86 1.47 0.28
CA HIS A 94 -10.41 1.29 0.18
C HIS A 94 -9.68 1.95 1.36
N THR A 95 -10.16 3.10 1.83
CA THR A 95 -9.52 3.83 2.94
C THR A 95 -9.47 3.00 4.24
N ALA A 96 -10.56 2.34 4.63
CA ALA A 96 -10.55 1.48 5.81
C ALA A 96 -9.88 0.13 5.52
N HIS A 97 -10.08 -0.42 4.32
CA HIS A 97 -9.45 -1.66 3.86
C HIS A 97 -7.92 -1.59 4.00
N THR A 98 -7.28 -0.53 3.51
CA THR A 98 -5.82 -0.34 3.61
C THR A 98 -5.31 -0.33 5.06
N VAL A 99 -6.09 0.21 6.01
CA VAL A 99 -5.77 0.14 7.45
C VAL A 99 -5.90 -1.28 7.97
N TYR A 100 -7.00 -1.98 7.68
CA TYR A 100 -7.15 -3.39 8.09
C TYR A 100 -6.05 -4.29 7.52
N LEU A 101 -5.69 -4.07 6.25
CA LEU A 101 -4.59 -4.75 5.57
C LEU A 101 -3.27 -4.49 6.30
N PHE A 102 -2.98 -3.23 6.65
CA PHE A 102 -1.78 -2.87 7.42
C PHE A 102 -1.74 -3.65 8.74
N LEU A 103 -2.82 -3.61 9.53
CA LEU A 103 -2.90 -4.26 10.85
C LEU A 103 -2.74 -5.78 10.77
N LEU A 104 -3.36 -6.41 9.78
CA LEU A 104 -3.26 -7.86 9.55
C LEU A 104 -1.83 -8.27 9.16
N GLY A 105 -1.16 -7.48 8.31
CA GLY A 105 0.23 -7.74 7.94
C GLY A 105 1.21 -7.59 9.11
N ILE A 106 1.02 -6.59 9.98
CA ILE A 106 1.79 -6.46 11.22
C ILE A 106 1.58 -7.69 12.11
N TRP A 107 0.32 -8.13 12.28
CA TRP A 107 0.02 -9.33 13.05
C TRP A 107 0.70 -10.58 12.46
N ALA A 108 0.66 -10.75 11.14
CA ALA A 108 1.26 -11.89 10.47
C ALA A 108 2.79 -11.89 10.58
N TYR A 109 3.44 -10.73 10.42
CA TYR A 109 4.88 -10.59 10.60
C TYR A 109 5.32 -10.90 12.04
N ASP A 110 4.57 -10.46 13.05
CA ASP A 110 4.96 -10.69 14.45
C ASP A 110 4.78 -12.16 14.90
N HIS A 111 3.79 -12.88 14.36
CA HIS A 111 3.45 -14.23 14.81
C HIS A 111 3.85 -15.37 13.89
N ILE A 112 3.84 -15.17 12.56
CA ILE A 112 4.06 -16.25 11.60
C ILE A 112 5.55 -16.27 11.22
N SER A 113 6.33 -17.05 11.97
CA SER A 113 7.80 -17.04 11.87
C SER A 113 8.32 -17.30 10.46
N GLY A 114 7.68 -18.19 9.69
CA GLY A 114 8.08 -18.47 8.31
C GLY A 114 7.94 -17.26 7.38
N ILE A 115 6.88 -16.45 7.55
CA ILE A 115 6.69 -15.20 6.79
C ILE A 115 7.74 -14.17 7.22
N ARG A 116 7.91 -13.98 8.53
CA ARG A 116 8.91 -13.04 9.08
C ARG A 116 10.31 -13.35 8.60
N GLU A 117 10.74 -14.60 8.69
CA GLU A 117 12.08 -15.04 8.29
C GLU A 117 12.33 -14.81 6.80
N ALA A 118 11.34 -15.06 5.94
CA ALA A 118 11.45 -14.80 4.50
C ALA A 118 11.58 -13.29 4.21
N ILE A 119 10.78 -12.45 4.88
CA ILE A 119 10.84 -10.99 4.75
C ILE A 119 12.17 -10.46 5.29
N ASP A 120 12.57 -10.83 6.49
CA ASP A 120 13.82 -10.38 7.12
C ASP A 120 15.04 -10.76 6.27
N LYS A 121 15.02 -11.96 5.68
CA LYS A 121 16.06 -12.42 4.74
C LYS A 121 16.07 -11.60 3.45
N SER A 122 14.90 -11.22 2.92
CA SER A 122 14.81 -10.36 1.73
C SER A 122 15.28 -8.93 2.03
N ILE A 123 14.96 -8.41 3.21
CA ILE A 123 15.42 -7.10 3.67
C ILE A 123 16.93 -7.10 3.88
N ASP A 124 17.48 -8.16 4.47
CA ASP A 124 18.92 -8.34 4.69
C ASP A 124 19.56 -7.07 5.29
N SER A 125 19.18 -6.78 6.53
CA SER A 125 19.59 -5.60 7.28
C SER A 125 19.71 -5.92 8.76
N SER A 126 20.50 -5.13 9.48
CA SER A 126 20.58 -5.18 10.94
C SER A 126 19.32 -4.65 11.65
N LYS A 127 18.43 -3.97 10.92
CA LYS A 127 17.19 -3.37 11.45
C LYS A 127 15.97 -3.82 10.62
N PRO A 128 15.71 -5.13 10.50
CA PRO A 128 14.71 -5.64 9.56
C PRO A 128 13.30 -5.16 9.91
N LEU A 129 12.93 -5.12 11.20
CA LEU A 129 11.64 -4.62 11.66
C LEU A 129 11.30 -3.21 11.16
N LYS A 130 12.25 -2.26 11.25
CA LYS A 130 11.99 -0.88 10.80
C LYS A 130 11.82 -0.79 9.29
N LEU A 131 12.63 -1.54 8.55
CA LEU A 131 12.54 -1.60 7.09
C LEU A 131 11.29 -2.36 6.62
N PHE A 132 10.85 -3.37 7.36
CA PHE A 132 9.57 -4.03 7.12
C PHE A 132 8.43 -3.04 7.28
N ILE A 133 8.35 -2.30 8.38
CA ILE A 133 7.29 -1.29 8.58
C ILE A 133 7.33 -0.24 7.46
N PHE A 134 8.52 0.24 7.09
CA PHE A 134 8.70 1.17 5.96
C PHE A 134 8.14 0.60 4.65
N GLN A 135 8.57 -0.60 4.25
CA GLN A 135 8.09 -1.25 3.02
C GLN A 135 6.60 -1.59 3.07
N TRP A 136 6.12 -2.03 4.23
CA TRP A 136 4.73 -2.43 4.44
C TRP A 136 3.80 -1.23 4.35
N THR A 137 4.21 -0.04 4.82
CA THR A 137 3.42 1.19 4.64
C THR A 137 3.11 1.46 3.15
N PHE A 138 4.07 1.29 2.23
CA PHE A 138 3.77 1.37 0.79
C PHE A 138 2.76 0.28 0.39
N ALA A 139 3.10 -0.98 0.68
CA ALA A 139 2.39 -2.15 0.19
C ALA A 139 0.97 -2.28 0.75
N SER A 140 0.67 -1.65 1.89
CA SER A 140 -0.65 -1.71 2.50
C SER A 140 -1.35 -0.35 2.60
N LEU A 141 -0.74 0.68 3.19
CA LEU A 141 -1.43 1.97 3.37
C LEU A 141 -1.43 2.81 2.09
N LEU A 142 -0.51 2.61 1.15
CA LEU A 142 -0.46 3.47 -0.04
C LEU A 142 -0.83 2.72 -1.33
N HIS A 143 -1.19 1.43 -1.25
CA HIS A 143 -1.39 0.61 -2.44
C HIS A 143 -2.62 1.00 -3.29
N ASP A 144 -3.57 1.73 -2.71
CA ASP A 144 -4.83 2.14 -3.35
C ASP A 144 -4.88 3.64 -3.74
N VAL A 145 -3.78 4.39 -3.61
CA VAL A 145 -3.77 5.83 -4.01
C VAL A 145 -3.99 6.04 -5.51
N GLY A 146 -3.74 5.02 -6.33
CA GLY A 146 -3.97 5.03 -7.77
C GLY A 146 -5.45 5.11 -8.17
N TYR A 147 -6.39 4.91 -7.23
CA TYR A 147 -7.81 5.17 -7.47
C TYR A 147 -8.10 6.63 -7.85
N LEU A 148 -7.17 7.55 -7.59
CA LEU A 148 -7.19 8.91 -8.15
C LEU A 148 -7.44 8.91 -9.66
N TYR A 149 -6.89 7.93 -10.39
CA TYR A 149 -6.90 7.87 -11.84
C TYR A 149 -7.81 6.79 -12.45
N TYR A 150 -8.56 6.02 -11.63
CA TYR A 150 -9.29 4.84 -12.11
C TYR A 150 -10.22 5.14 -13.31
N ASP A 151 -11.01 6.21 -13.24
CA ASP A 151 -11.93 6.65 -14.31
C ASP A 151 -11.39 7.87 -15.10
N PHE A 152 -10.09 7.87 -15.43
CA PHE A 152 -9.42 9.02 -16.06
C PHE A 152 -10.17 9.59 -17.28
N GLU A 153 -10.68 8.76 -18.18
CA GLU A 153 -11.31 9.22 -19.43
C GLU A 153 -12.63 9.97 -19.22
N LYS A 154 -13.22 9.93 -18.02
CA LYS A 154 -14.47 10.65 -17.74
C LYS A 154 -14.24 12.13 -17.42
N GLY A 155 -13.03 12.54 -17.01
CA GLY A 155 -12.74 13.94 -16.71
C GLY A 155 -13.31 14.46 -15.38
N ASP A 156 -14.04 13.62 -14.62
CA ASP A 156 -14.84 14.06 -13.48
C ASP A 156 -14.01 14.38 -12.21
N ASN A 157 -12.72 14.00 -12.18
CA ASN A 157 -11.84 14.08 -11.00
C ASN A 157 -10.59 14.94 -11.22
N LEU A 158 -10.65 15.95 -12.09
CA LEU A 158 -9.50 16.79 -12.47
C LEU A 158 -8.72 17.36 -11.25
N SER A 159 -9.42 17.81 -10.21
CA SER A 159 -8.76 18.34 -9.00
C SER A 159 -7.95 17.29 -8.25
N SER A 160 -8.33 16.01 -8.33
CA SER A 160 -7.58 14.90 -7.74
C SER A 160 -6.29 14.63 -8.50
N TRP A 161 -6.30 14.82 -9.82
CA TRP A 161 -5.11 14.65 -10.66
C TRP A 161 -4.12 15.80 -10.48
N GLN A 162 -4.66 17.02 -10.41
CA GLN A 162 -3.88 18.23 -10.14
C GLN A 162 -3.18 18.18 -8.78
N LEU A 163 -3.75 17.46 -7.79
CA LEU A 163 -3.07 17.26 -6.52
C LEU A 163 -1.73 16.55 -6.69
N PHE A 164 -1.67 15.48 -7.49
CA PHE A 164 -0.39 14.79 -7.73
C PHE A 164 0.60 15.70 -8.47
N ASP A 165 0.14 16.51 -9.41
CA ASP A 165 0.98 17.52 -10.07
C ASP A 165 1.47 18.60 -9.08
N GLU A 166 0.63 19.04 -8.12
CA GLU A 166 1.04 19.95 -7.03
C GLU A 166 2.10 19.29 -6.15
N MET A 167 1.96 18.00 -5.84
CA MET A 167 2.97 17.27 -5.06
C MET A 167 4.34 17.27 -5.73
N LEU A 168 4.37 17.32 -7.06
CA LEU A 168 5.58 17.42 -7.87
C LEU A 168 6.10 18.86 -8.00
N SER A 169 5.62 19.82 -7.19
CA SER A 169 6.06 21.22 -7.19
C SER A 169 6.96 21.57 -6.00
N PHE A 170 7.87 22.54 -6.17
CA PHE A 170 8.74 22.96 -5.07
C PHE A 170 7.97 23.40 -3.82
N ASP A 171 6.86 24.12 -4.02
CA ASP A 171 6.05 24.65 -2.93
C ASP A 171 5.51 23.53 -2.04
N TYR A 172 5.28 22.34 -2.61
CA TYR A 172 4.89 21.17 -1.84
C TYR A 172 6.07 20.58 -1.06
N PHE A 173 7.22 20.34 -1.71
CA PHE A 173 8.44 19.87 -1.04
C PHE A 173 8.90 20.80 0.09
N GLN A 174 8.72 22.11 -0.08
CA GLN A 174 9.08 23.11 0.92
C GLN A 174 8.31 22.91 2.25
N ARG A 175 7.05 22.43 2.19
CA ARG A 175 6.22 22.17 3.38
C ARG A 175 6.77 21.03 4.24
N PHE A 176 7.51 20.09 3.65
CA PHE A 176 8.09 18.93 4.34
C PHE A 176 9.58 19.11 4.66
N SER A 177 10.12 20.29 4.40
CA SER A 177 11.51 20.67 4.69
C SER A 177 11.59 21.88 5.62
N GLU A 178 10.54 22.13 6.42
CA GLU A 178 10.48 23.25 7.36
C GLU A 178 11.60 23.21 8.42
N GLU A 179 12.01 22.00 8.81
CA GLU A 179 13.07 21.74 9.80
C GLU A 179 14.48 22.01 9.27
N LEU A 180 14.65 22.17 7.95
CA LEU A 180 15.95 22.50 7.37
C LEU A 180 16.40 23.90 7.82
N SER A 181 17.70 24.09 7.96
CA SER A 181 18.29 25.42 8.12
C SER A 181 17.97 26.31 6.92
N GLU A 182 17.94 27.63 7.11
CA GLU A 182 17.62 28.57 6.01
C GLU A 182 18.64 28.47 4.84
N GLU A 183 19.91 28.18 5.16
CA GLU A 183 20.94 27.88 4.15
C GLU A 183 20.57 26.61 3.37
N CYS A 184 20.27 25.50 4.05
CA CYS A 184 19.86 24.26 3.41
C CYS A 184 18.55 24.42 2.59
N LYS A 185 17.61 25.25 3.01
CA LYS A 185 16.40 25.58 2.21
C LYS A 185 16.75 26.30 0.91
N MET A 186 17.73 27.21 0.93
CA MET A 186 18.22 27.88 -0.28
C MET A 186 18.92 26.89 -1.22
N GLU A 187 19.78 26.03 -0.68
CA GLU A 187 20.47 24.97 -1.44
C GLU A 187 19.48 23.96 -2.04
N LEU A 188 18.46 23.55 -1.28
CA LEU A 188 17.39 22.67 -1.75
C LEU A 188 16.61 23.33 -2.90
N ARG A 189 16.29 24.62 -2.79
CA ARG A 189 15.64 25.38 -3.88
C ARG A 189 16.49 25.41 -5.14
N GLN A 190 17.80 25.56 -5.01
CA GLN A 190 18.72 25.54 -6.14
C GLN A 190 18.75 24.16 -6.81
N LEU A 191 18.89 23.08 -6.04
CA LEU A 191 18.83 21.71 -6.59
C LEU A 191 17.50 21.44 -7.28
N TRP A 192 16.40 21.88 -6.68
CA TRP A 192 15.07 21.71 -7.26
C TRP A 192 14.89 22.45 -8.58
N GLN A 193 15.39 23.69 -8.67
CA GLN A 193 15.32 24.46 -9.90
C GLN A 193 16.04 23.71 -11.03
N GLU A 194 17.24 23.20 -10.77
CA GLU A 194 17.99 22.40 -11.74
C GLU A 194 17.24 21.11 -12.12
N PHE A 195 16.66 20.41 -11.14
CA PHE A 195 15.85 19.22 -11.37
C PHE A 195 14.68 19.52 -12.32
N SER A 196 13.93 20.58 -12.02
CA SER A 196 12.75 21.00 -12.79
C SER A 196 13.12 21.43 -14.21
N GLU A 197 14.19 22.20 -14.38
CA GLU A 197 14.68 22.64 -15.68
C GLU A 197 15.18 21.47 -16.53
N ARG A 198 15.86 20.50 -15.92
CA ARG A 198 16.40 19.32 -16.60
C ARG A 198 15.30 18.37 -17.06
N TYR A 199 14.37 18.01 -16.18
CA TYR A 199 13.42 16.92 -16.45
C TYR A 199 12.04 17.38 -16.94
N LYS A 200 11.68 18.65 -16.73
CA LYS A 200 10.40 19.23 -17.18
C LYS A 200 9.20 18.34 -16.84
N LEU A 201 8.90 18.25 -15.54
CA LEU A 201 7.86 17.36 -15.01
C LEU A 201 6.53 17.56 -15.78
N PRO A 202 5.96 16.49 -16.35
CA PRO A 202 4.72 16.60 -17.11
C PRO A 202 3.54 16.87 -16.17
N SER A 203 2.52 17.56 -16.70
CA SER A 203 1.21 17.65 -16.07
C SER A 203 0.43 16.37 -16.35
N HIS A 204 0.18 15.56 -15.33
CA HIS A 204 -0.58 14.31 -15.46
C HIS A 204 -2.08 14.59 -15.62
N ALA A 205 -2.55 15.70 -15.05
CA ALA A 205 -3.92 16.18 -15.23
C ALA A 205 -4.25 16.61 -16.68
N GLU A 206 -3.25 16.91 -17.50
CA GLU A 206 -3.42 17.33 -18.90
C GLU A 206 -3.42 16.18 -19.92
N GLN A 207 -3.23 14.93 -19.49
CA GLN A 207 -3.24 13.79 -20.41
C GLN A 207 -4.65 13.57 -20.98
N THR A 208 -4.74 13.03 -22.19
CA THR A 208 -6.04 12.91 -22.89
C THR A 208 -6.58 11.48 -22.95
N SER A 209 -5.79 10.49 -22.55
CA SER A 209 -6.21 9.09 -22.51
C SER A 209 -5.53 8.31 -21.38
N SER A 210 -6.10 7.17 -21.01
CA SER A 210 -5.52 6.25 -20.01
C SER A 210 -4.12 5.80 -20.41
N GLY A 211 -3.90 5.52 -21.70
CA GLY A 211 -2.58 5.10 -22.21
C GLY A 211 -1.51 6.19 -22.11
N GLN A 212 -1.86 7.44 -22.44
CA GLN A 212 -0.95 8.58 -22.26
C GLN A 212 -0.62 8.84 -20.80
N LEU A 213 -1.60 8.66 -19.90
CA LEU A 213 -1.37 8.78 -18.47
C LEU A 213 -0.41 7.69 -17.95
N ILE A 214 -0.60 6.44 -18.35
CA ILE A 214 0.33 5.35 -18.00
C ILE A 214 1.74 5.64 -18.54
N GLU A 215 1.88 6.05 -19.79
CA GLU A 215 3.17 6.42 -20.38
C GLU A 215 3.83 7.56 -19.61
N SER A 216 3.06 8.60 -19.25
CA SER A 216 3.53 9.72 -18.45
C SER A 216 4.01 9.26 -17.07
N LEU A 217 3.21 8.46 -16.36
CA LEU A 217 3.57 7.91 -15.04
C LEU A 217 4.80 6.99 -15.09
N ASP A 218 4.92 6.17 -16.14
CA ASP A 218 6.04 5.25 -16.36
C ASP A 218 7.35 5.98 -16.70
N HIS A 219 7.26 7.17 -17.28
CA HIS A 219 8.41 8.00 -17.63
C HIS A 219 8.99 8.73 -16.40
N ILE A 220 10.01 8.13 -15.78
CA ILE A 220 10.71 8.64 -14.59
C ILE A 220 12.22 8.84 -14.89
N PRO A 221 12.58 9.80 -15.77
CA PRO A 221 13.92 9.87 -16.38
C PRO A 221 15.07 10.04 -15.38
N TRP A 222 14.84 10.63 -14.21
CA TRP A 222 15.87 10.80 -13.18
C TRP A 222 16.31 9.49 -12.53
N LEU A 223 15.53 8.41 -12.64
CA LEU A 223 15.97 7.09 -12.20
C LEU A 223 17.20 6.60 -12.96
N ALA A 224 17.47 7.08 -14.18
CA ALA A 224 18.70 6.77 -14.91
C ALA A 224 19.98 7.24 -14.20
N GLU A 225 19.87 8.28 -13.36
CA GLU A 225 20.99 8.75 -12.54
C GLU A 225 21.09 7.99 -11.21
N LEU A 226 20.04 7.28 -10.80
CA LEU A 226 19.98 6.53 -9.55
C LEU A 226 20.27 5.04 -9.74
N LEU A 227 19.94 4.48 -10.91
CA LEU A 227 19.97 3.06 -11.22
C LEU A 227 20.68 2.83 -12.56
N GLN A 228 21.69 1.96 -12.58
CA GLN A 228 22.50 1.72 -13.78
C GLN A 228 21.73 1.06 -14.94
N SER A 229 20.68 0.28 -14.62
CA SER A 229 19.90 -0.49 -15.60
C SER A 229 18.51 0.09 -15.88
N TYR A 230 18.28 1.37 -15.53
CA TYR A 230 16.97 1.98 -15.71
C TYR A 230 16.56 2.07 -17.18
N LYS A 231 15.27 1.82 -17.43
CA LYS A 231 14.63 2.00 -18.74
C LYS A 231 13.27 2.69 -18.60
N SER A 232 12.41 2.17 -17.72
CA SER A 232 11.14 2.79 -17.32
C SER A 232 10.80 2.41 -15.87
N GLY A 233 9.79 3.05 -15.27
CA GLY A 233 9.31 2.71 -13.92
C GLY A 233 8.78 1.27 -13.83
N LEU A 234 7.94 0.84 -14.77
CA LEU A 234 7.38 -0.50 -14.89
C LEU A 234 8.49 -1.53 -15.09
N GLU A 235 9.48 -1.25 -15.94
CA GLU A 235 10.62 -2.16 -16.11
C GLU A 235 11.47 -2.27 -14.84
N THR A 236 11.62 -1.17 -14.10
CA THR A 236 12.35 -1.14 -12.82
C THR A 236 11.67 -2.00 -11.77
N MET A 237 10.34 -2.09 -11.79
CA MET A 237 9.55 -2.90 -10.85
C MET A 237 9.31 -4.34 -11.32
N ASN A 238 9.72 -4.72 -12.53
CA ASN A 238 9.52 -6.09 -13.00
C ASN A 238 10.20 -7.09 -12.05
N SER A 239 9.50 -8.19 -11.76
CA SER A 239 10.12 -9.28 -11.01
C SER A 239 11.22 -9.94 -11.86
N THR A 240 12.26 -10.41 -11.19
CA THR A 240 13.28 -11.29 -11.79
C THR A 240 12.68 -12.63 -12.21
N HIS A 241 11.53 -12.98 -11.64
CA HIS A 241 10.74 -14.14 -12.01
C HIS A 241 9.59 -13.71 -12.93
N SER A 242 9.20 -14.58 -13.86
CA SER A 242 8.03 -14.30 -14.69
C SER A 242 6.76 -14.38 -13.85
N ILE A 243 6.13 -13.23 -13.62
CA ILE A 243 4.85 -13.10 -12.93
C ILE A 243 3.79 -12.69 -13.94
N GLY A 244 2.92 -13.63 -14.31
CA GLY A 244 1.84 -13.38 -15.27
C GLY A 244 2.36 -12.85 -16.62
N PRO A 245 1.62 -11.93 -17.27
CA PRO A 245 2.06 -11.30 -18.52
C PRO A 245 3.17 -10.24 -18.33
N GLY A 246 3.56 -9.93 -17.09
CA GLY A 246 4.45 -8.81 -16.76
C GLY A 246 3.72 -7.47 -16.61
N LEU A 247 4.32 -6.53 -15.88
CA LEU A 247 3.67 -5.25 -15.54
C LEU A 247 3.39 -4.40 -16.78
N HIS A 248 4.34 -4.32 -17.71
CA HIS A 248 4.19 -3.51 -18.91
C HIS A 248 3.00 -3.97 -19.75
N SER A 249 2.95 -5.26 -20.12
CA SER A 249 1.83 -5.79 -20.92
C SER A 249 0.50 -5.65 -20.20
N PHE A 250 0.46 -5.88 -18.88
CA PHE A 250 -0.75 -5.72 -18.09
C PHE A 250 -1.23 -4.26 -18.04
N ALA A 251 -0.35 -3.31 -17.73
CA ALA A 251 -0.67 -1.89 -17.66
C ALA A 251 -1.25 -1.36 -18.97
N TYR A 252 -0.60 -1.67 -20.10
CA TYR A 252 -1.07 -1.23 -21.40
C TYR A 252 -2.36 -1.93 -21.84
N GLN A 253 -2.54 -3.22 -21.51
CA GLN A 253 -3.82 -3.90 -21.71
C GLN A 253 -4.94 -3.17 -20.95
N MET A 254 -4.77 -2.91 -19.65
CA MET A 254 -5.78 -2.22 -18.85
C MET A 254 -6.09 -0.83 -19.40
N SER A 255 -5.06 -0.07 -19.80
CA SER A 255 -5.23 1.26 -20.40
C SER A 255 -5.91 1.27 -21.77
N SER A 256 -6.06 0.11 -22.42
CA SER A 256 -6.61 -0.03 -23.77
C SER A 256 -7.97 -0.69 -23.82
N THR A 257 -8.21 -1.71 -22.98
CA THR A 257 -9.45 -2.50 -22.97
C THR A 257 -10.02 -2.72 -21.57
N GLY A 258 -9.26 -2.41 -20.51
CA GLY A 258 -9.66 -2.63 -19.12
C GLY A 258 -9.86 -4.10 -18.73
N TYR A 259 -10.58 -4.32 -17.63
CA TYR A 259 -10.80 -5.66 -17.08
C TYR A 259 -11.88 -6.47 -17.80
N ASP A 260 -12.81 -5.80 -18.49
CA ASP A 260 -13.94 -6.41 -19.21
C ASP A 260 -13.74 -6.42 -20.73
N ASP A 261 -12.54 -6.06 -21.19
CA ASP A 261 -12.17 -5.90 -22.59
C ASP A 261 -13.01 -4.85 -23.37
N GLU A 262 -13.75 -3.99 -22.66
CA GLU A 262 -14.63 -2.97 -23.25
C GLU A 262 -14.30 -1.54 -22.80
N HIS A 263 -13.88 -1.35 -21.54
CA HIS A 263 -13.74 -0.04 -20.94
C HIS A 263 -12.30 0.21 -20.49
N PRO A 264 -11.51 1.05 -21.21
CA PRO A 264 -10.18 1.45 -20.76
C PRO A 264 -10.21 1.99 -19.33
N VAL A 265 -9.28 1.50 -18.50
CA VAL A 265 -9.09 1.99 -17.14
C VAL A 265 -7.60 2.14 -16.83
N VAL A 266 -7.29 3.00 -15.88
CA VAL A 266 -5.96 3.00 -15.26
C VAL A 266 -6.03 2.08 -14.06
N ASP A 267 -5.32 0.94 -14.15
CA ASP A 267 -5.23 0.01 -13.03
C ASP A 267 -4.68 0.71 -11.79
N HIS A 268 -5.41 0.65 -10.67
CA HIS A 268 -5.07 1.39 -9.45
C HIS A 268 -3.76 0.90 -8.84
N GLY A 269 -3.46 -0.41 -8.86
CA GLY A 269 -2.20 -0.95 -8.33
C GLY A 269 -1.01 -0.46 -9.14
N ILE A 270 -1.13 -0.46 -10.47
CA ILE A 270 -0.12 0.09 -11.38
C ILE A 270 0.06 1.59 -11.13
N ALA A 271 -1.02 2.38 -11.13
CA ALA A 271 -0.95 3.82 -10.90
C ALA A 271 -0.35 4.15 -9.53
N SER A 272 -0.80 3.50 -8.45
CA SER A 272 -0.24 3.66 -7.10
C SER A 272 1.26 3.44 -7.11
N SER A 273 1.73 2.32 -7.69
CA SER A 273 3.15 1.99 -7.70
C SER A 273 4.00 3.02 -8.44
N LEU A 274 3.51 3.54 -9.57
CA LEU A 274 4.21 4.55 -10.36
C LEU A 274 4.18 5.92 -9.71
N ILE A 275 3.06 6.34 -9.11
CA ILE A 275 2.94 7.55 -8.30
C ILE A 275 3.98 7.53 -7.18
N LEU A 276 4.01 6.43 -6.42
CA LEU A 276 4.89 6.25 -5.28
C LEU A 276 6.36 6.22 -5.71
N LEU A 277 6.70 5.43 -6.74
CA LEU A 277 8.07 5.37 -7.26
C LEU A 277 8.53 6.72 -7.80
N LYS A 278 7.70 7.38 -8.60
CA LYS A 278 7.98 8.68 -9.20
C LYS A 278 8.25 9.72 -8.11
N TYR A 279 7.28 9.93 -7.22
CA TYR A 279 7.42 10.96 -6.18
C TYR A 279 8.60 10.66 -5.24
N THR A 280 8.69 9.45 -4.69
CA THR A 280 9.73 9.14 -3.68
C THR A 280 11.14 9.20 -4.26
N SER A 281 11.35 8.78 -5.51
CA SER A 281 12.68 8.80 -6.13
C SER A 281 13.24 10.22 -6.34
N ILE A 282 12.41 11.27 -6.28
CA ILE A 282 12.88 12.66 -6.30
C ILE A 282 13.70 12.96 -5.04
N TRP A 283 13.26 12.54 -3.85
CA TRP A 283 14.01 12.71 -2.60
C TRP A 283 15.39 12.03 -2.65
N TYR A 284 15.45 10.83 -3.24
CA TYR A 284 16.72 10.12 -3.46
C TYR A 284 17.63 10.83 -4.46
N TRP A 285 17.07 11.42 -5.51
CA TRP A 285 17.81 12.24 -6.46
C TRP A 285 18.40 13.48 -5.76
N LEU A 286 17.57 14.22 -5.02
CA LEU A 286 17.98 15.42 -4.27
C LEU A 286 19.07 15.09 -3.26
N SER A 287 18.89 14.03 -2.48
CA SER A 287 19.89 13.55 -1.50
C SER A 287 21.23 13.21 -2.16
N LYS A 288 21.22 12.45 -3.27
CA LYS A 288 22.45 12.10 -4.02
C LYS A 288 23.18 13.35 -4.50
N HIS A 289 22.47 14.29 -5.12
CA HIS A 289 23.06 15.52 -5.66
C HIS A 289 23.50 16.50 -4.58
N ALA A 290 22.81 16.52 -3.43
CA ALA A 290 23.24 17.26 -2.25
C ALA A 290 24.57 16.70 -1.71
N ALA A 291 24.76 15.38 -1.68
CA ALA A 291 26.02 14.79 -1.19
C ALA A 291 27.25 15.27 -1.97
N GLU A 292 27.08 15.56 -3.26
CA GLU A 292 28.16 16.01 -4.15
C GLU A 292 28.47 17.51 -4.01
N ARG A 293 27.47 18.33 -3.63
CA ARG A 293 27.54 19.81 -3.77
C ARG A 293 27.26 20.58 -2.48
N TYR A 294 26.37 20.06 -1.64
CA TYR A 294 25.86 20.67 -0.42
C TYR A 294 25.87 19.63 0.72
N PRO A 295 27.05 19.31 1.30
CA PRO A 295 27.16 18.26 2.31
C PRO A 295 26.28 18.50 3.54
N SER A 296 26.09 19.76 3.96
CA SER A 296 25.20 20.13 5.06
C SER A 296 23.74 19.78 4.75
N LEU A 297 23.25 20.14 3.55
CA LEU A 297 21.92 19.73 3.11
C LEU A 297 21.77 18.22 3.05
N ASN A 298 22.78 17.49 2.56
CA ASN A 298 22.74 16.02 2.55
C ASN A 298 22.62 15.44 3.97
N GLU A 299 23.38 15.98 4.93
CA GLU A 299 23.30 15.57 6.33
C GLU A 299 21.92 15.85 6.92
N GLU A 300 21.37 17.05 6.71
CA GLU A 300 20.05 17.41 7.23
C GLU A 300 18.90 16.58 6.59
N LEU A 301 18.93 16.38 5.27
CA LEU A 301 17.95 15.50 4.59
C LEU A 301 18.02 14.08 5.13
N ASN A 302 19.23 13.57 5.40
CA ASN A 302 19.43 12.20 5.87
C ASN A 302 19.34 12.02 7.39
N ALA A 303 19.19 13.12 8.15
CA ALA A 303 19.14 13.08 9.61
C ALA A 303 17.89 12.36 10.13
N ARG A 304 16.74 12.53 9.45
CA ARG A 304 15.51 11.77 9.75
C ARG A 304 15.34 10.58 8.83
N PHE A 305 15.62 10.75 7.54
CA PHE A 305 15.18 9.82 6.51
C PHE A 305 16.35 9.42 5.61
N HIS A 306 16.66 8.13 5.61
CA HIS A 306 17.88 7.60 4.98
C HIS A 306 17.74 7.47 3.45
N TYR A 307 17.69 8.60 2.74
CA TYR A 307 17.57 8.71 1.28
C TYR A 307 18.85 8.31 0.53
N TYR A 308 19.41 7.15 0.85
CA TYR A 308 20.56 6.59 0.14
C TYR A 308 20.10 5.81 -1.09
N PRO A 309 20.78 5.91 -2.25
CA PRO A 309 20.38 5.19 -3.47
C PRO A 309 20.20 3.68 -3.30
N HIS A 310 21.00 3.02 -2.44
CA HIS A 310 20.84 1.60 -2.16
C HIS A 310 19.53 1.27 -1.43
N THR A 311 18.98 2.18 -0.62
CA THR A 311 17.67 2.03 0.04
C THR A 311 16.55 2.10 -0.99
N LEU A 312 16.63 3.01 -1.97
CA LEU A 312 15.68 3.06 -3.09
C LEU A 312 15.68 1.75 -3.85
N GLU A 313 16.87 1.28 -4.26
CA GLU A 313 17.02 0.06 -5.06
C GLU A 313 16.51 -1.18 -4.33
N LYS A 314 16.95 -1.36 -3.08
CA LYS A 314 16.64 -2.58 -2.31
C LYS A 314 15.22 -2.57 -1.73
N HIS A 315 14.76 -1.42 -1.25
CA HIS A 315 13.56 -1.37 -0.40
C HIS A 315 12.36 -0.70 -1.05
N VAL A 316 12.53 0.50 -1.62
CA VAL A 316 11.41 1.25 -2.22
C VAL A 316 10.90 0.54 -3.48
N ILE A 317 11.79 0.15 -4.40
CA ILE A 317 11.39 -0.57 -5.62
C ILE A 317 10.68 -1.89 -5.27
N SER A 318 11.18 -2.64 -4.28
CA SER A 318 10.51 -3.86 -3.82
C SER A 318 9.11 -3.60 -3.27
N ALA A 319 8.91 -2.48 -2.59
CA ALA A 319 7.61 -2.11 -2.05
C ALA A 319 6.64 -1.63 -3.13
N CYS A 320 7.10 -0.79 -4.06
CA CYS A 320 6.31 -0.39 -5.23
C CYS A 320 5.97 -1.58 -6.13
N LYS A 321 6.88 -2.57 -6.26
CA LYS A 321 6.59 -3.85 -6.94
C LYS A 321 5.44 -4.59 -6.26
N ALA A 322 5.46 -4.70 -4.93
CA ALA A 322 4.37 -5.34 -4.19
C ALA A 322 3.02 -4.65 -4.49
N VAL A 323 3.01 -3.30 -4.51
CA VAL A 323 1.84 -2.50 -4.90
C VAL A 323 1.41 -2.77 -6.35
N ALA A 324 2.35 -2.80 -7.30
CA ALA A 324 2.03 -2.96 -8.73
C ALA A 324 1.39 -4.31 -9.06
N TYR A 325 1.86 -5.38 -8.41
CA TYR A 325 1.43 -6.74 -8.71
C TYR A 325 0.22 -7.22 -7.89
N HIS A 326 -0.14 -6.54 -6.79
CA HIS A 326 -1.10 -7.09 -5.82
C HIS A 326 -2.48 -7.38 -6.40
N ASN A 327 -2.92 -6.71 -7.48
CA ASN A 327 -4.21 -6.97 -8.13
C ASN A 327 -4.12 -7.83 -9.39
N MET A 328 -2.90 -8.23 -9.81
CA MET A 328 -2.71 -8.89 -11.09
C MET A 328 -3.50 -10.21 -11.12
N PRO A 329 -4.39 -10.41 -12.11
CA PRO A 329 -5.29 -11.56 -12.13
C PRO A 329 -4.56 -12.82 -12.62
N LYS A 330 -5.05 -13.98 -12.19
CA LYS A 330 -4.57 -15.31 -12.65
C LYS A 330 -3.07 -15.54 -12.38
N VAL A 331 -2.55 -14.93 -11.33
CA VAL A 331 -1.18 -15.11 -10.84
C VAL A 331 -1.24 -15.77 -9.47
N MET A 332 -0.36 -16.75 -9.25
CA MET A 332 -0.12 -17.37 -7.96
C MET A 332 1.23 -16.89 -7.42
N PHE A 333 1.23 -16.26 -6.26
CA PHE A 333 2.41 -15.67 -5.63
C PHE A 333 3.05 -16.64 -4.65
N ASN A 334 4.38 -16.61 -4.56
CA ASN A 334 5.19 -17.52 -3.75
C ASN A 334 6.05 -16.73 -2.75
N LEU A 335 6.08 -17.19 -1.49
CA LEU A 335 6.77 -16.51 -0.40
C LEU A 335 8.27 -16.45 -0.63
N GLU A 336 8.87 -17.50 -1.17
CA GLU A 336 10.33 -17.58 -1.36
C GLU A 336 10.84 -16.65 -2.49
N GLN A 337 9.98 -16.28 -3.43
CA GLN A 337 10.34 -15.42 -4.57
C GLN A 337 10.18 -13.92 -4.27
N GLU A 338 9.01 -13.52 -3.75
CA GLU A 338 8.69 -12.11 -3.50
C GLU A 338 7.95 -12.00 -2.14
N PRO A 339 8.66 -12.07 -0.99
CA PRO A 339 8.02 -12.23 0.33
C PRO A 339 7.05 -11.12 0.71
N LEU A 340 7.39 -9.86 0.39
CA LEU A 340 6.55 -8.71 0.67
C LEU A 340 5.26 -8.72 -0.16
N LEU A 341 5.36 -9.01 -1.45
CA LEU A 341 4.21 -9.16 -2.36
C LEU A 341 3.33 -10.34 -1.93
N TYR A 342 3.94 -11.47 -1.53
CA TYR A 342 3.22 -12.60 -0.98
C TYR A 342 2.38 -12.20 0.24
N LEU A 343 2.99 -11.49 1.19
CA LEU A 343 2.27 -11.00 2.37
C LEU A 343 1.15 -10.03 1.99
N SER A 344 1.41 -9.11 1.05
CA SER A 344 0.43 -8.16 0.53
C SER A 344 -0.82 -8.87 0.01
N VAL A 345 -0.62 -9.85 -0.88
CA VAL A 345 -1.73 -10.60 -1.49
C VAL A 345 -2.39 -11.54 -0.48
N LEU A 346 -1.62 -12.19 0.40
CA LEU A 346 -2.19 -13.03 1.46
C LEU A 346 -3.14 -12.21 2.34
N CYS A 347 -2.69 -11.06 2.86
CA CYS A 347 -3.52 -10.24 3.73
C CYS A 347 -4.72 -9.66 2.99
N ASP A 348 -4.58 -9.26 1.73
CA ASP A 348 -5.69 -8.74 0.92
C ASP A 348 -6.77 -9.82 0.74
N GLU A 349 -6.36 -11.04 0.37
CA GLU A 349 -7.30 -12.15 0.18
C GLU A 349 -7.95 -12.66 1.48
N LEU A 350 -7.29 -12.50 2.63
CA LEU A 350 -7.84 -12.83 3.95
C LEU A 350 -8.80 -11.76 4.48
N GLN A 351 -8.57 -10.49 4.14
CA GLN A 351 -9.37 -9.35 4.59
C GLN A 351 -10.66 -9.28 3.77
N ILE A 352 -11.56 -10.28 3.89
CA ILE A 352 -12.88 -10.24 3.23
C ILE A 352 -13.96 -9.58 4.09
N TRP A 353 -13.66 -9.36 5.36
CA TRP A 353 -14.53 -8.83 6.41
C TRP A 353 -14.46 -7.30 6.44
N ASP A 354 -15.51 -6.63 6.93
CA ASP A 354 -15.61 -5.17 7.04
C ASP A 354 -15.25 -4.39 5.75
N ARG A 355 -15.44 -5.01 4.58
CA ARG A 355 -15.41 -4.31 3.28
C ARG A 355 -16.82 -3.84 2.95
N PHE A 356 -17.11 -2.59 3.29
CA PHE A 356 -18.44 -2.02 3.07
C PHE A 356 -18.56 -1.59 1.63
N HIS A 357 -19.71 -1.90 1.06
CA HIS A 357 -19.99 -1.62 -0.33
C HIS A 357 -20.31 -0.14 -0.55
N SER A 358 -19.58 0.48 -1.47
CA SER A 358 -19.73 1.90 -1.82
C SER A 358 -20.13 2.12 -3.29
N GLY A 359 -20.10 1.07 -4.12
CA GLY A 359 -20.52 1.13 -5.51
C GLY A 359 -22.04 1.21 -5.67
N THR A 360 -22.53 1.95 -6.67
CA THR A 360 -23.97 2.14 -6.93
C THR A 360 -24.73 0.83 -7.12
N GLU A 361 -24.17 -0.13 -7.86
CA GLU A 361 -24.78 -1.45 -8.08
C GLU A 361 -25.00 -2.22 -6.77
N LEU A 362 -24.10 -2.06 -5.81
CA LEU A 362 -24.20 -2.73 -4.52
C LEU A 362 -25.15 -1.97 -3.59
N ILE A 363 -25.12 -0.64 -3.62
CA ILE A 363 -26.07 0.20 -2.88
C ILE A 363 -27.49 -0.13 -3.32
N ASP A 364 -27.77 -0.26 -4.61
CA ASP A 364 -29.13 -0.59 -5.09
C ASP A 364 -29.60 -1.98 -4.62
N ASN A 365 -28.66 -2.88 -4.33
CA ASN A 365 -28.91 -4.26 -3.90
C ASN A 365 -28.61 -4.51 -2.41
N TRP A 366 -28.47 -3.46 -1.58
CA TRP A 366 -28.02 -3.56 -0.19
C TRP A 366 -28.80 -4.57 0.67
N LYS A 367 -30.08 -4.82 0.36
CA LYS A 367 -30.95 -5.74 1.11
C LYS A 367 -30.61 -7.21 0.92
N THR A 368 -29.95 -7.56 -0.19
CA THR A 368 -29.67 -8.96 -0.58
C THR A 368 -28.20 -9.31 -0.43
N ILE A 369 -27.34 -8.32 -0.19
CA ILE A 369 -25.92 -8.53 -0.05
C ILE A 369 -25.63 -9.13 1.33
N ASN A 370 -25.01 -10.32 1.32
CA ASN A 370 -24.44 -10.92 2.51
C ASN A 370 -23.07 -10.29 2.77
N GLN A 371 -23.05 -9.22 3.57
CA GLN A 371 -21.82 -8.56 3.96
C GLN A 371 -21.12 -9.36 5.06
N CYS A 372 -19.82 -9.63 4.87
CA CYS A 372 -18.98 -10.22 5.89
C CYS A 372 -18.55 -9.13 6.88
N MET A 373 -19.03 -9.20 8.12
CA MET A 373 -18.58 -8.34 9.20
C MET A 373 -17.44 -9.01 9.98
N ALA A 374 -16.62 -8.23 10.68
CA ALA A 374 -15.57 -8.77 11.54
C ALA A 374 -16.12 -9.76 12.60
N GLU A 375 -17.34 -9.55 13.11
CA GLU A 375 -17.99 -10.47 14.04
C GLU A 375 -18.34 -11.83 13.42
N ASN A 376 -18.37 -11.92 12.09
CA ASN A 376 -18.61 -13.17 11.37
C ASN A 376 -17.32 -14.00 11.16
N ILE A 377 -16.16 -13.46 11.55
CA ILE A 377 -14.86 -14.14 11.46
C ILE A 377 -14.31 -14.30 12.88
N GLU A 378 -14.33 -15.53 13.38
CA GLU A 378 -13.54 -15.89 14.56
C GLU A 378 -12.09 -16.15 14.12
N ALA A 379 -11.14 -15.71 14.92
CA ALA A 379 -9.72 -15.80 14.62
C ALA A 379 -8.89 -16.09 15.87
N GLU A 380 -7.89 -16.95 15.70
CA GLU A 380 -6.95 -17.29 16.76
C GLU A 380 -5.56 -17.63 16.20
N LEU A 381 -4.54 -17.57 17.06
CA LEU A 381 -3.22 -18.11 16.77
C LEU A 381 -3.20 -19.58 17.20
N ILE A 382 -2.92 -20.48 16.27
CA ILE A 382 -2.73 -21.91 16.58
C ILE A 382 -1.31 -22.35 16.23
N ILE A 383 -0.97 -23.56 16.67
CA ILE A 383 0.27 -24.23 16.34
C ILE A 383 -0.07 -25.41 15.43
N SER A 384 0.53 -25.43 14.23
CA SER A 384 0.35 -26.50 13.24
C SER A 384 0.89 -27.85 13.73
N GLU A 385 0.61 -28.91 12.98
CA GLU A 385 1.22 -30.23 13.21
C GLU A 385 2.76 -30.20 13.14
N THR A 386 3.32 -29.29 12.34
CA THR A 386 4.77 -29.07 12.21
C THR A 386 5.34 -28.14 13.30
N LYS A 387 4.54 -27.80 14.30
CA LYS A 387 4.87 -26.85 15.39
C LYS A 387 5.13 -25.42 14.92
N ALA A 388 4.65 -25.06 13.73
CA ALA A 388 4.74 -23.70 13.22
C ALA A 388 3.50 -22.89 13.63
N PRO A 389 3.65 -21.63 14.06
CA PRO A 389 2.51 -20.75 14.30
C PRO A 389 1.76 -20.46 12.99
N MET A 390 0.43 -20.45 13.05
CA MET A 390 -0.44 -20.11 11.91
C MET A 390 -1.70 -19.38 12.36
N LEU A 391 -2.27 -18.57 11.46
CA LEU A 391 -3.56 -17.91 11.67
C LEU A 391 -4.68 -18.92 11.42
N HIS A 392 -5.56 -19.11 12.40
CA HIS A 392 -6.77 -19.90 12.20
C HIS A 392 -7.95 -18.96 12.04
N LEU A 393 -8.64 -19.02 10.90
CA LEU A 393 -9.90 -18.32 10.68
C LEU A 393 -11.06 -19.31 10.63
N MET A 394 -12.11 -18.98 11.35
CA MET A 394 -13.36 -19.73 11.41
C MET A 394 -14.48 -18.83 10.88
N ALA A 395 -15.22 -19.33 9.90
CA ALA A 395 -16.25 -18.56 9.21
C ALA A 395 -17.40 -19.45 8.72
N SER A 396 -18.60 -18.87 8.55
CA SER A 396 -19.74 -19.57 7.94
C SER A 396 -19.41 -20.04 6.51
N GLN A 397 -20.08 -21.08 6.01
CA GLN A 397 -19.86 -21.65 4.66
C GLN A 397 -19.60 -20.62 3.54
N PRO A 398 -20.43 -19.58 3.31
CA PRO A 398 -20.22 -18.67 2.17
C PRO A 398 -18.90 -17.89 2.26
N HIS A 399 -18.49 -17.54 3.48
CA HIS A 399 -17.27 -16.80 3.76
C HIS A 399 -16.04 -17.72 3.72
N TYR A 400 -16.18 -18.93 4.26
CA TYR A 400 -15.16 -19.99 4.14
C TYR A 400 -14.85 -20.30 2.66
N ASP A 401 -15.88 -20.51 1.84
CA ASP A 401 -15.71 -20.81 0.41
C ASP A 401 -15.02 -19.66 -0.34
N LYS A 402 -15.36 -18.42 0.00
CA LYS A 402 -14.73 -17.22 -0.56
C LYS A 402 -13.24 -17.16 -0.19
N LEU A 403 -12.92 -17.29 1.10
CA LEU A 403 -11.52 -17.31 1.59
C LEU A 403 -10.72 -18.43 0.92
N LEU A 404 -11.24 -19.65 0.94
CA LEU A 404 -10.60 -20.83 0.37
C LEU A 404 -10.37 -20.67 -1.14
N GLY A 405 -11.38 -20.18 -1.85
CA GLY A 405 -11.33 -19.95 -3.29
C GLY A 405 -10.30 -18.89 -3.67
N ASN A 406 -10.23 -17.79 -2.92
CA ASN A 406 -9.28 -16.72 -3.11
C ASN A 406 -7.82 -17.18 -2.86
N LEU A 407 -7.57 -17.80 -1.71
CA LEU A 407 -6.24 -18.29 -1.34
C LEU A 407 -5.73 -19.34 -2.33
N LYS A 408 -6.55 -20.33 -2.70
CA LYS A 408 -6.15 -21.37 -3.67
C LYS A 408 -5.80 -20.80 -5.05
N LYS A 409 -6.40 -19.67 -5.45
CA LYS A 409 -6.14 -19.06 -6.76
C LYS A 409 -4.87 -18.23 -6.78
N ARG A 410 -4.55 -17.56 -5.67
CA ARG A 410 -3.56 -16.48 -5.68
C ARG A 410 -2.34 -16.70 -4.80
N VAL A 411 -2.41 -17.57 -3.79
CA VAL A 411 -1.35 -17.67 -2.78
C VAL A 411 -0.81 -19.10 -2.74
N ALA A 412 0.44 -19.30 -3.15
CA ALA A 412 1.08 -20.61 -3.08
C ALA A 412 1.28 -21.03 -1.61
N GLN A 413 0.99 -22.29 -1.28
CA GLN A 413 1.26 -22.87 0.04
C GLN A 413 0.68 -22.08 1.22
N TRP A 414 -0.45 -21.39 1.02
CA TRP A 414 -1.11 -20.59 2.06
C TRP A 414 -1.46 -21.42 3.30
N ASP A 415 -1.73 -22.71 3.12
CA ASP A 415 -2.09 -23.69 4.14
C ASP A 415 -0.96 -23.94 5.16
N ARG A 416 0.27 -23.53 4.87
CA ARG A 416 1.38 -23.53 5.83
C ARG A 416 1.27 -22.42 6.88
N TYR A 417 0.52 -21.37 6.59
CA TYR A 417 0.47 -20.13 7.37
C TYR A 417 -0.94 -19.79 7.86
N VAL A 418 -1.96 -20.37 7.22
CA VAL A 418 -3.37 -20.14 7.55
C VAL A 418 -4.12 -21.47 7.58
N GLN A 419 -4.90 -21.69 8.63
CA GLN A 419 -5.93 -22.72 8.69
C GLN A 419 -7.29 -22.05 8.53
N LEU A 420 -8.17 -22.67 7.73
CA LEU A 420 -9.57 -22.27 7.61
C LEU A 420 -10.47 -23.38 8.16
N THR A 421 -11.46 -23.02 8.95
CA THR A 421 -12.50 -23.93 9.43
C THR A 421 -13.87 -23.34 9.14
N GLU A 422 -14.78 -24.19 8.68
CA GLU A 422 -16.18 -23.84 8.51
C GLU A 422 -16.91 -24.00 9.85
N ILE A 423 -17.70 -23.00 10.24
CA ILE A 423 -18.60 -23.07 11.41
C ILE A 423 -20.05 -23.17 10.95
N GLU A 424 -20.81 -24.05 11.61
CA GLU A 424 -22.24 -24.31 11.35
C GLU A 424 -23.15 -23.16 11.76
#